data_AF-A0A817NQ21-F1
#
_entry.id   AF-A0A817NQ21-F1
#
_cell.length_a   1.000
_cell.length_b   1.000
_cell.length_c   1.000
_cell.angle_alpha   90.00
_cell.angle_beta   90.00
_cell.angle_gamma   90.00
#
_symmetry.space_group_name_H-M   'P 1'
#
loop_
_entity.id
_entity.type
_entity.pdbx_description
1 polymer ?
#
loop_
_entity_poly.entity_id
_entity_poly.type
_entity_poly.pdbx_seq_one_letter_code
_entity_poly.pdbx_strand_id
1 'polypeptide(L)'
;MNRLDENQLANARQYRLKEIQMCFVSNLRAQQWYNGENPRNLNGFINDKSNRIIGWSTMRQLRIKLDRCSDQRIISTCNNDYSLFNEEKYAFQPGWMNQTLKEVQYSSSILKAFQYRTSDKLDTHIYIGQHETYSGGGYVYEFRGHLSDLKSNLSKLHELKWIDDKTRAIFIQLTLYNPNIQLFTSVIFLVEFLSTGSISSTARFEPLNFYIFTSVLQLVCTICYMFFIIYFIIIEIRLLFELKLKYFHQFRSFIELGIIICSLGRIEVYIWRFQEFKRISRLFKETNGYDYINLQLVVYVNDLLTFFLGYCCFFGTIKFVYLFRFNQRISLFTETLRYARKELI
;
A
#
# COMPACT_ATOMS: atom_id res chain seq x y z
N MET A 1 -8.66 12.80 41.06
CA MET A 1 -7.77 12.53 39.92
C MET A 1 -8.58 11.70 38.94
N ASN A 2 -9.07 12.37 37.91
CA ASN A 2 -10.38 12.10 37.32
C ASN A 2 -10.36 10.89 36.39
N ARG A 3 -11.21 9.92 36.72
CA ARG A 3 -11.78 8.94 35.81
C ARG A 3 -12.60 9.72 34.79
N LEU A 4 -11.93 10.35 33.81
CA LEU A 4 -12.57 10.79 32.58
C LEU A 4 -13.18 9.53 31.98
N ASP A 5 -14.50 9.45 32.02
CA ASP A 5 -15.28 8.28 31.60
C ASP A 5 -14.72 7.75 30.27
N GLU A 6 -14.26 6.50 30.24
CA GLU A 6 -13.83 5.84 28.99
C GLU A 6 -14.92 5.93 27.92
N ASN A 7 -16.19 5.99 28.34
CA ASN A 7 -17.34 6.24 27.49
C ASN A 7 -17.31 7.63 26.81
N GLN A 8 -16.85 8.68 27.49
CA GLN A 8 -16.71 10.02 26.90
C GLN A 8 -15.56 10.06 25.89
N LEU A 9 -14.44 9.37 26.16
CA LEU A 9 -13.32 9.24 25.23
C LEU A 9 -13.64 8.37 24.02
N ALA A 10 -14.34 7.25 24.21
CA ALA A 10 -14.84 6.39 23.15
C ALA A 10 -15.83 7.14 22.24
N ASN A 11 -16.77 7.88 22.84
CA ASN A 11 -17.69 8.74 22.09
C ASN A 11 -16.93 9.82 21.32
N ALA A 12 -16.00 10.54 21.93
CA ALA A 12 -15.20 11.58 21.25
C ALA A 12 -14.39 11.03 20.06
N ARG A 13 -13.87 9.80 20.17
CA ARG A 13 -13.16 9.11 19.08
C ARG A 13 -14.10 8.74 17.93
N GLN A 14 -15.27 8.20 18.25
CA GLN A 14 -16.29 7.89 17.25
C GLN A 14 -16.79 9.16 16.52
N TYR A 15 -17.01 10.25 17.26
CA TYR A 15 -17.35 11.54 16.67
C TYR A 15 -16.26 12.04 15.70
N ARG A 16 -14.97 11.97 16.09
CA ARG A 16 -13.87 12.38 15.22
C ARG A 16 -13.76 11.53 13.95
N LEU A 17 -13.95 10.21 14.06
CA LEU A 17 -13.96 9.30 12.91
C LEU A 17 -15.11 9.62 11.95
N LYS A 18 -16.29 9.91 12.50
CA LYS A 18 -17.47 10.32 11.71
C LYS A 18 -17.20 11.61 10.93
N GLU A 19 -16.58 12.61 11.56
CA GLU A 19 -16.21 13.86 10.89
C GLU A 19 -15.21 13.62 9.75
N ILE A 20 -14.17 12.81 9.99
CA ILE A 20 -13.17 12.48 8.97
C ILE A 20 -13.82 11.77 7.78
N GLN A 21 -14.72 10.81 8.03
CA GLN A 21 -15.45 10.10 6.97
C GLN A 21 -16.36 11.03 6.18
N MET A 22 -17.05 11.96 6.85
CA MET A 22 -17.91 12.93 6.19
C MET A 22 -17.12 13.92 5.34
N CYS A 23 -15.98 14.40 5.85
CA CYS A 23 -15.04 15.25 5.12
C CYS A 23 -14.48 14.53 3.89
N PHE A 24 -14.07 13.26 4.05
CA PHE A 24 -13.60 12.43 2.94
C PHE A 24 -14.67 12.29 1.86
N VAL A 25 -15.91 11.94 2.23
CA VAL A 25 -17.01 11.78 1.25
C VAL A 25 -17.36 13.09 0.56
N SER A 26 -17.33 14.24 1.25
CA SER A 26 -17.51 15.53 0.56
C SER A 26 -16.43 15.81 -0.48
N ASN A 27 -15.19 15.38 -0.24
CA ASN A 27 -14.09 15.61 -1.17
C ASN A 27 -14.00 14.56 -2.30
N LEU A 28 -14.72 13.45 -2.17
CA LEU A 28 -14.72 12.35 -3.14
C LEU A 28 -15.40 12.69 -4.48
N ARG A 29 -16.19 13.76 -4.51
CA ARG A 29 -16.91 14.24 -5.71
C ARG A 29 -16.70 15.73 -5.87
N ALA A 30 -16.61 16.18 -7.13
CA ALA A 30 -16.56 17.58 -7.50
C ALA A 30 -17.78 18.33 -6.93
N GLN A 31 -17.52 19.31 -6.05
CA GLN A 31 -18.55 20.19 -5.51
C GLN A 31 -18.87 21.33 -6.48
N GLN A 32 -19.92 22.08 -6.15
CA GLN A 32 -20.31 23.30 -6.85
C GLN A 32 -19.15 24.29 -6.98
N TRP A 33 -19.21 25.11 -8.01
CA TRP A 33 -18.31 26.23 -8.19
C TRP A 33 -18.60 27.35 -7.21
N TYR A 34 -17.69 28.33 -7.11
CA TYR A 34 -17.84 29.49 -6.24
C TYR A 34 -19.10 30.31 -6.56
N ASN A 35 -19.60 30.22 -7.80
CA ASN A 35 -20.83 30.86 -8.27
C ASN A 35 -22.09 30.01 -8.03
N GLY A 36 -22.00 28.88 -7.31
CA GLY A 36 -23.12 27.98 -7.01
C GLY A 36 -23.52 27.05 -8.17
N GLU A 37 -22.85 27.14 -9.32
CA GLU A 37 -23.17 26.29 -10.46
C GLU A 37 -22.62 24.87 -10.30
N ASN A 38 -23.37 23.89 -10.78
CA ASN A 38 -22.92 22.50 -10.80
C ASN A 38 -21.80 22.31 -11.84
N PRO A 39 -20.74 21.56 -11.49
CA PRO A 39 -19.63 21.33 -12.40
C PRO A 39 -20.05 20.42 -13.57
N ARG A 40 -20.29 21.00 -14.75
CA ARG A 40 -20.61 20.25 -15.97
C ARG A 40 -19.40 19.43 -16.43
N ASN A 41 -19.63 18.22 -16.94
CA ASN A 41 -18.61 17.29 -17.46
C ASN A 41 -17.51 16.84 -16.48
N LEU A 42 -17.65 17.11 -15.18
CA LEU A 42 -16.71 16.67 -14.15
C LEU A 42 -17.26 15.48 -13.35
N ASN A 43 -18.12 14.67 -13.97
CA ASN A 43 -18.62 13.43 -13.38
C ASN A 43 -17.44 12.47 -13.14
N GLY A 44 -17.27 12.05 -11.89
CA GLY A 44 -16.17 11.18 -11.46
C GLY A 44 -14.88 11.91 -11.07
N PHE A 45 -14.81 13.24 -11.19
CA PHE A 45 -13.71 14.01 -10.61
C PHE A 45 -13.89 14.21 -9.11
N ILE A 46 -12.78 14.30 -8.39
CA ILE A 46 -12.78 14.70 -6.98
C ILE A 46 -12.93 16.21 -6.85
N ASN A 47 -13.01 16.70 -5.62
CA ASN A 47 -13.26 18.12 -5.34
C ASN A 47 -12.15 19.07 -5.84
N ASP A 48 -10.97 18.56 -6.17
CA ASP A 48 -9.90 19.34 -6.82
C ASP A 48 -10.15 19.64 -8.30
N LYS A 49 -11.17 19.03 -8.90
CA LYS A 49 -11.61 19.19 -10.30
C LYS A 49 -10.52 18.87 -11.34
N SER A 50 -9.45 18.21 -10.92
CA SER A 50 -8.28 17.89 -11.74
C SER A 50 -8.05 16.39 -11.78
N ASN A 51 -8.25 15.68 -10.67
CA ASN A 51 -8.08 14.25 -10.59
C ASN A 51 -9.42 13.53 -10.76
N ARG A 52 -9.45 12.54 -11.66
CA ARG A 52 -10.60 11.66 -11.88
C ARG A 52 -10.45 10.37 -11.11
N ILE A 53 -11.48 9.94 -10.38
CA ILE A 53 -11.52 8.61 -9.78
C ILE A 53 -11.75 7.56 -10.87
N ILE A 54 -10.96 6.50 -10.83
CA ILE A 54 -11.15 5.31 -11.65
C ILE A 54 -11.97 4.30 -10.84
N GLY A 55 -13.13 3.89 -11.36
CA GLY A 55 -14.10 3.06 -10.65
C GLY A 55 -14.74 3.81 -9.46
N TRP A 56 -14.52 3.31 -8.25
CA TRP A 56 -15.02 3.90 -6.99
C TRP A 56 -13.97 3.79 -5.89
N SER A 57 -14.17 4.52 -4.78
CA SER A 57 -13.36 4.29 -3.58
C SER A 57 -13.96 3.16 -2.76
N THR A 58 -13.13 2.43 -2.02
CA THR A 58 -13.55 1.38 -1.10
C THR A 58 -13.11 1.69 0.32
N MET A 59 -13.94 1.34 1.30
CA MET A 59 -13.62 1.33 2.71
C MET A 59 -13.64 -0.13 3.18
N ARG A 60 -12.45 -0.70 3.33
CA ARG A 60 -12.24 -2.08 3.77
C ARG A 60 -11.89 -2.09 5.26
N GLN A 61 -12.44 -3.05 5.98
CA GLN A 61 -12.27 -3.18 7.41
C GLN A 61 -11.84 -4.59 7.79
N LEU A 62 -10.88 -4.65 8.70
CA LEU A 62 -10.44 -5.85 9.38
C LEU A 62 -10.85 -5.80 10.85
N ARG A 63 -11.33 -6.93 11.33
CA ARG A 63 -11.82 -7.11 12.69
C ARG A 63 -11.44 -8.49 13.20
N ILE A 64 -11.39 -8.60 14.53
CA ILE A 64 -11.01 -9.83 15.22
C ILE A 64 -12.25 -10.58 15.73
N LYS A 65 -12.10 -11.88 15.92
CA LYS A 65 -13.09 -12.74 16.59
C LYS A 65 -13.23 -12.34 18.05
N LEU A 66 -14.41 -12.60 18.60
CA LEU A 66 -14.65 -12.52 20.03
C LEU A 66 -13.87 -13.62 20.75
N ASP A 67 -12.98 -13.21 21.65
CA ASP A 67 -12.23 -14.13 22.51
C ASP A 67 -12.52 -13.86 23.99
N ARG A 68 -12.51 -14.93 24.79
CA ARG A 68 -12.76 -14.86 26.24
C ARG A 68 -11.46 -14.55 26.96
N CYS A 69 -11.49 -13.56 27.85
CA CYS A 69 -10.33 -13.25 28.69
C CYS A 69 -9.99 -14.44 29.61
N SER A 70 -8.70 -14.60 29.92
CA SER A 70 -8.24 -15.60 30.90
C SER A 70 -8.78 -15.31 32.32
N ASP A 71 -8.95 -14.04 32.70
CA ASP A 71 -9.53 -13.67 34.00
C ASP A 71 -10.96 -13.13 33.86
N GLN A 72 -11.91 -14.06 33.91
CA GLN A 72 -13.34 -13.81 33.66
C GLN A 72 -14.04 -13.07 34.80
N ARG A 73 -13.36 -12.81 35.93
CA ARG A 73 -13.97 -12.24 37.13
C ARG A 73 -14.26 -10.73 37.01
N ILE A 74 -13.53 -10.03 36.15
CA ILE A 74 -13.60 -8.56 36.01
C ILE A 74 -14.03 -8.14 34.59
N ILE A 75 -13.56 -8.87 33.56
CA ILE A 75 -13.84 -8.53 32.16
C ILE A 75 -14.19 -9.81 31.39
N SER A 76 -15.36 -9.82 30.77
CA SER A 76 -15.88 -10.99 30.03
C SER A 76 -15.36 -11.11 28.60
N THR A 77 -14.90 -10.00 27.99
CA THR A 77 -14.45 -9.97 26.60
C THR A 77 -13.11 -9.27 26.46
N CYS A 78 -12.17 -9.92 25.78
CA CYS A 78 -10.85 -9.37 25.55
C CYS A 78 -10.76 -8.70 24.18
N ASN A 79 -10.01 -7.61 24.13
CA ASN A 79 -9.63 -6.92 22.91
C ASN A 79 -8.17 -7.26 22.62
N ASN A 80 -7.95 -8.37 21.93
CA ASN A 80 -6.59 -8.80 21.55
C ASN A 80 -6.06 -7.95 20.39
N ASP A 81 -4.75 -7.90 20.23
CA ASP A 81 -4.11 -7.38 19.02
C ASP A 81 -4.46 -8.24 17.80
N TYR A 82 -4.34 -7.69 16.60
CA TYR A 82 -4.71 -8.43 15.40
C TYR A 82 -3.62 -9.43 15.00
N SER A 83 -4.08 -10.57 14.49
CA SER A 83 -3.25 -11.62 13.93
C SER A 83 -4.02 -12.30 12.81
N LEU A 84 -3.30 -12.94 11.89
CA LEU A 84 -3.94 -13.68 10.79
C LEU A 84 -4.82 -14.85 11.28
N PHE A 85 -4.60 -15.33 12.51
CA PHE A 85 -5.34 -16.45 13.10
C PHE A 85 -6.64 -16.02 13.79
N ASN A 86 -6.66 -14.84 14.40
CA ASN A 86 -7.83 -14.31 15.12
C ASN A 86 -8.73 -13.40 14.26
N GLU A 87 -8.44 -13.25 12.97
CA GLU A 87 -9.26 -12.51 12.01
C GLU A 87 -10.69 -13.08 11.89
N GLU A 88 -11.69 -12.20 11.97
CA GLU A 88 -13.10 -12.55 11.82
C GLU A 88 -13.51 -12.60 10.34
N LYS A 89 -13.99 -13.77 9.91
CA LYS A 89 -14.31 -14.09 8.50
C LYS A 89 -15.77 -14.47 8.27
N TYR A 90 -16.59 -14.47 9.32
CA TYR A 90 -18.00 -14.85 9.23
C TYR A 90 -18.84 -13.81 8.48
N ALA A 91 -19.90 -14.25 7.79
CA ALA A 91 -20.81 -13.32 7.13
C ALA A 91 -21.88 -12.85 8.13
N PHE A 92 -21.95 -11.55 8.39
CA PHE A 92 -22.91 -10.97 9.33
C PHE A 92 -24.06 -10.27 8.63
N GLN A 93 -25.15 -10.11 9.36
CA GLN A 93 -26.19 -9.15 9.01
C GLN A 93 -25.80 -7.75 9.49
N PRO A 94 -26.42 -6.69 8.92
CA PRO A 94 -26.21 -5.32 9.36
C PRO A 94 -26.31 -5.17 10.88
N GLY A 95 -25.27 -4.60 11.50
CA GLY A 95 -25.16 -4.48 12.96
C GLY A 95 -24.42 -5.62 13.66
N TRP A 96 -23.60 -6.40 12.94
CA TRP A 96 -22.83 -7.53 13.50
C TRP A 96 -23.71 -8.62 14.14
N MET A 97 -24.89 -8.83 13.56
CA MET A 97 -25.87 -9.80 14.05
C MET A 97 -25.78 -11.13 13.30
N ASN A 98 -25.92 -12.24 14.02
CA ASN A 98 -25.89 -13.59 13.47
C ASN A 98 -27.25 -14.06 12.91
N GLN A 99 -28.35 -13.42 13.29
CA GLN A 99 -29.71 -13.81 12.91
C GLN A 99 -30.47 -12.63 12.29
N THR A 100 -31.36 -12.92 11.36
CA THR A 100 -32.28 -11.94 10.76
C THR A 100 -33.38 -11.58 11.74
N LEU A 101 -33.24 -10.44 12.42
CA LEU A 101 -34.37 -9.74 13.01
C LEU A 101 -35.14 -9.04 11.88
N LYS A 102 -36.43 -9.39 11.75
CA LYS A 102 -37.50 -8.86 10.85
C LYS A 102 -37.15 -7.73 9.87
N GLU A 103 -37.45 -7.97 8.58
CA GLU A 103 -37.89 -7.04 7.51
C GLU A 103 -37.37 -5.58 7.47
N VAL A 104 -36.13 -5.31 7.86
CA VAL A 104 -35.51 -4.02 7.50
C VAL A 104 -34.85 -4.16 6.13
N GLN A 105 -35.47 -3.55 5.12
CA GLN A 105 -34.88 -3.46 3.78
C GLN A 105 -33.70 -2.47 3.81
N TYR A 106 -32.48 -3.01 3.97
CA TYR A 106 -31.26 -2.25 3.79
C TYR A 106 -30.87 -2.17 2.31
N SER A 107 -30.16 -1.11 1.93
CA SER A 107 -29.59 -1.01 0.59
C SER A 107 -28.60 -2.15 0.34
N SER A 108 -28.49 -2.58 -0.92
CA SER A 108 -27.60 -3.67 -1.31
C SER A 108 -26.13 -3.39 -0.99
N SER A 109 -25.71 -2.12 -0.98
CA SER A 109 -24.37 -1.70 -0.59
C SER A 109 -24.09 -1.89 0.90
N ILE A 110 -25.07 -1.62 1.76
CA ILE A 110 -24.96 -1.85 3.21
C ILE A 110 -24.92 -3.35 3.50
N LEU A 111 -25.79 -4.15 2.88
CA LEU A 111 -25.78 -5.61 3.08
C LEU A 111 -24.42 -6.22 2.71
N LYS A 112 -23.85 -5.80 1.58
CA LYS A 112 -22.51 -6.26 1.15
C LYS A 112 -21.39 -5.82 2.08
N ALA A 113 -21.56 -4.74 2.85
CA ALA A 113 -20.55 -4.24 3.78
C ALA A 113 -20.38 -5.11 5.04
N PHE A 114 -21.34 -5.95 5.38
CA PHE A 114 -21.25 -6.90 6.51
C PHE A 114 -20.89 -8.33 6.05
N GLN A 115 -20.67 -8.52 4.74
CA GLN A 115 -20.20 -9.79 4.17
C GLN A 115 -18.69 -9.78 4.02
N TYR A 116 -18.02 -10.78 4.58
CA TYR A 116 -16.58 -10.95 4.42
C TYR A 116 -16.22 -11.30 2.98
N ARG A 117 -15.20 -10.63 2.43
CA ARG A 117 -14.64 -10.93 1.11
C ARG A 117 -13.17 -11.35 1.26
N THR A 118 -12.81 -12.40 0.51
CA THR A 118 -11.45 -12.92 0.48
C THR A 118 -10.53 -12.02 -0.33
N SER A 119 -9.22 -12.15 -0.09
CA SER A 119 -8.16 -11.41 -0.79
C SER A 119 -8.29 -11.51 -2.31
N ASP A 120 -8.54 -12.71 -2.83
CA ASP A 120 -8.62 -12.98 -4.27
C ASP A 120 -9.80 -12.26 -4.94
N LYS A 121 -10.93 -12.14 -4.22
CA LYS A 121 -12.12 -11.42 -4.72
C LYS A 121 -11.93 -9.90 -4.72
N LEU A 122 -11.03 -9.39 -3.90
CA LEU A 122 -10.77 -7.96 -3.74
C LEU A 122 -9.53 -7.50 -4.53
N ASP A 123 -8.77 -8.43 -5.12
CA ASP A 123 -7.46 -8.20 -5.75
C ASP A 123 -6.50 -7.42 -4.83
N THR A 124 -6.62 -7.64 -3.52
CA THR A 124 -5.85 -7.00 -2.45
C THR A 124 -4.81 -7.97 -1.92
N HIS A 125 -3.71 -7.43 -1.42
CA HIS A 125 -2.59 -8.20 -0.87
C HIS A 125 -2.34 -7.82 0.59
N ILE A 126 -1.50 -8.61 1.26
CA ILE A 126 -1.05 -8.34 2.63
C ILE A 126 -0.47 -6.92 2.70
N TYR A 127 -0.79 -6.21 3.76
CA TYR A 127 -0.32 -4.84 3.99
C TYR A 127 0.40 -4.75 5.33
N ILE A 128 1.64 -4.26 5.29
CA ILE A 128 2.44 -4.04 6.50
C ILE A 128 2.14 -2.62 7.00
N GLY A 129 1.41 -2.53 8.11
CA GLY A 129 1.13 -1.27 8.80
C GLY A 129 2.29 -0.85 9.71
N GLN A 130 2.07 0.17 10.53
CA GLN A 130 3.10 0.61 11.50
C GLN A 130 3.17 -0.34 12.69
N HIS A 131 2.03 -0.90 13.10
CA HIS A 131 1.94 -1.73 14.30
C HIS A 131 1.84 -3.21 13.95
N GLU A 132 1.09 -3.54 12.90
CA GLU A 132 0.79 -4.93 12.57
C GLU A 132 0.73 -5.19 11.06
N THR A 133 0.75 -6.48 10.69
CA THR A 133 0.61 -6.94 9.31
C THR A 133 -0.80 -7.45 9.06
N TYR A 134 -1.50 -6.83 8.12
CA TYR A 134 -2.91 -7.05 7.84
C TYR A 134 -3.13 -7.96 6.63
N SER A 135 -4.16 -8.79 6.69
CA SER A 135 -4.55 -9.62 5.55
C SER A 135 -5.11 -8.74 4.41
N GLY A 136 -5.13 -9.29 3.19
CA GLY A 136 -5.82 -8.65 2.07
C GLY A 136 -7.35 -8.83 2.11
N GLY A 137 -7.91 -9.65 3.00
CA GLY A 137 -9.36 -9.85 3.09
C GLY A 137 -10.09 -8.72 3.83
N GLY A 138 -11.38 -8.92 4.09
CA GLY A 138 -12.14 -8.10 5.04
C GLY A 138 -13.56 -7.76 4.60
N TYR A 139 -14.17 -6.88 5.38
CA TYR A 139 -15.52 -6.35 5.15
C TYR A 139 -15.41 -5.05 4.36
N VAL A 140 -16.12 -4.92 3.24
CA VAL A 140 -15.90 -3.79 2.31
C VAL A 140 -17.19 -3.04 2.04
N TYR A 141 -17.17 -1.75 2.34
CA TYR A 141 -18.14 -0.79 1.84
C TYR A 141 -17.60 -0.08 0.59
N GLU A 142 -18.42 0.03 -0.45
CA GLU A 142 -18.04 0.63 -1.72
C GLU A 142 -18.73 1.98 -1.89
N PHE A 143 -17.96 3.05 -2.12
CA PHE A 143 -18.47 4.41 -2.31
C PHE A 143 -19.02 4.60 -3.74
N ARG A 144 -20.11 3.90 -4.07
CA ARG A 144 -20.83 4.00 -5.35
C ARG A 144 -22.04 4.94 -5.26
N GLY A 145 -22.30 5.68 -6.34
CA GLY A 145 -23.49 6.52 -6.47
C GLY A 145 -23.25 8.00 -6.16
N HIS A 146 -24.36 8.71 -5.90
CA HIS A 146 -24.38 10.15 -5.67
C HIS A 146 -23.96 10.51 -4.24
N LEU A 147 -23.49 11.75 -4.05
CA LEU A 147 -22.99 12.23 -2.77
C LEU A 147 -24.04 12.14 -1.63
N SER A 148 -25.31 12.40 -1.93
CA SER A 148 -26.43 12.27 -0.98
C SER A 148 -26.55 10.85 -0.45
N ASP A 149 -26.49 9.87 -1.33
CA ASP A 149 -26.66 8.45 -1.01
C ASP A 149 -25.47 7.95 -0.19
N LEU A 150 -24.26 8.41 -0.52
CA LEU A 150 -23.05 8.09 0.24
C LEU A 150 -23.12 8.64 1.67
N LYS A 151 -23.55 9.89 1.86
CA LYS A 151 -23.72 10.50 3.19
C LYS A 151 -24.80 9.78 4.02
N SER A 152 -25.92 9.42 3.39
CA SER A 152 -27.00 8.66 4.03
C SER A 152 -26.54 7.27 4.44
N ASN A 153 -25.91 6.52 3.52
CA ASN A 153 -25.39 5.19 3.80
C ASN A 153 -24.30 5.19 4.87
N LEU A 154 -23.38 6.17 4.87
CA LEU A 154 -22.38 6.30 5.94
C LEU A 154 -23.03 6.56 7.30
N SER A 155 -24.04 7.43 7.34
CA SER A 155 -24.78 7.69 8.57
C SER A 155 -25.44 6.40 9.07
N LYS A 156 -26.00 5.60 8.16
CA LYS A 156 -26.56 4.29 8.50
C LYS A 156 -25.52 3.28 8.98
N LEU A 157 -24.34 3.23 8.37
CA LEU A 157 -23.23 2.37 8.82
C LEU A 157 -22.75 2.77 10.22
N HIS A 158 -22.75 4.06 10.53
CA HIS A 158 -22.43 4.55 11.87
C HIS A 158 -23.50 4.13 12.89
N GLU A 159 -24.79 4.26 12.56
CA GLU A 159 -25.89 3.77 13.42
C GLU A 159 -25.78 2.27 13.68
N LEU A 160 -25.37 1.50 12.68
CA LEU A 160 -25.17 0.06 12.76
C LEU A 160 -23.84 -0.33 13.41
N LYS A 161 -23.06 0.63 13.95
CA LYS A 161 -21.74 0.40 14.55
C LYS A 161 -20.83 -0.45 13.64
N TRP A 162 -20.78 -0.14 12.35
CA TRP A 162 -19.93 -0.86 11.41
C TRP A 162 -18.45 -0.81 11.83
N ILE A 163 -18.05 0.27 12.51
CA ILE A 163 -16.76 0.37 13.21
C ILE A 163 -17.05 0.27 14.70
N ASP A 164 -16.43 -0.70 15.36
CA ASP A 164 -16.64 -1.03 16.76
C ASP A 164 -15.30 -1.36 17.44
N ASP A 165 -15.35 -1.75 18.72
CA ASP A 165 -14.14 -2.02 19.51
C ASP A 165 -13.37 -3.27 19.02
N LYS A 166 -13.97 -4.05 18.11
CA LYS A 166 -13.37 -5.23 17.47
C LYS A 166 -12.68 -4.89 16.15
N THR A 167 -12.90 -3.69 15.62
CA THR A 167 -12.16 -3.17 14.48
C THR A 167 -10.68 -3.03 14.83
N ARG A 168 -9.80 -3.43 13.92
CA ARG A 168 -8.34 -3.33 14.09
C ARG A 168 -7.68 -2.50 13.00
N ALA A 169 -8.20 -2.58 11.77
CA ALA A 169 -7.76 -1.69 10.71
C ALA A 169 -8.90 -1.31 9.78
N ILE A 170 -8.84 -0.07 9.31
CA ILE A 170 -9.68 0.46 8.23
C ILE A 170 -8.76 0.98 7.13
N PHE A 171 -8.98 0.47 5.92
CA PHE A 171 -8.34 0.92 4.70
C PHE A 171 -9.35 1.69 3.87
N ILE A 172 -9.08 2.95 3.58
CA ILE A 172 -9.80 3.70 2.55
C ILE A 172 -8.90 3.76 1.32
N GLN A 173 -9.34 3.13 0.25
CA GLN A 173 -8.55 2.97 -0.98
C GLN A 173 -9.26 3.67 -2.13
N LEU A 174 -8.50 4.37 -2.96
CA LEU A 174 -8.98 4.89 -4.23
C LEU A 174 -7.85 5.00 -5.25
N THR A 175 -8.23 4.89 -6.52
CA THR A 175 -7.34 5.10 -7.65
C THR A 175 -7.75 6.39 -8.35
N LEU A 176 -6.79 7.31 -8.48
CA LEU A 176 -6.94 8.59 -9.16
C LEU A 176 -6.18 8.56 -10.48
N TYR A 177 -6.69 9.29 -11.47
CA TYR A 177 -6.01 9.56 -12.73
C TYR A 177 -6.03 11.07 -12.99
N ASN A 178 -4.86 11.64 -13.20
CA ASN A 178 -4.71 13.04 -13.58
C ASN A 178 -4.52 13.13 -15.10
N PRO A 179 -5.48 13.68 -15.87
CA PRO A 179 -5.36 13.80 -17.31
C PRO A 179 -4.33 14.85 -17.75
N ASN A 180 -4.00 15.83 -16.90
CA ASN A 180 -3.08 16.92 -17.26
C ASN A 180 -1.62 16.43 -17.32
N ILE A 181 -1.23 15.57 -16.37
CA ILE A 181 0.12 14.97 -16.29
C ILE A 181 0.15 13.51 -16.73
N GLN A 182 -1.01 12.93 -17.07
CA GLN A 182 -1.20 11.54 -17.51
C GLN A 182 -0.65 10.49 -16.52
N LEU A 183 -0.82 10.74 -15.21
CA LEU A 183 -0.37 9.85 -14.16
C LEU A 183 -1.54 9.26 -13.39
N PHE A 184 -1.41 7.98 -13.06
CA PHE A 184 -2.28 7.34 -12.08
C PHE A 184 -1.73 7.58 -10.69
N THR A 185 -2.56 7.57 -9.67
CA THR A 185 -2.14 7.68 -8.28
C THR A 185 -2.96 6.72 -7.45
N SER A 186 -2.28 5.78 -6.79
CA SER A 186 -2.90 4.92 -5.80
C SER A 186 -2.87 5.62 -4.45
N VAL A 187 -4.03 5.74 -3.81
CA VAL A 187 -4.17 6.36 -2.50
C VAL A 187 -4.70 5.34 -1.52
N ILE A 188 -3.98 5.17 -0.42
CA ILE A 188 -4.37 4.29 0.69
C ILE A 188 -4.28 5.09 1.99
N PHE A 189 -5.42 5.27 2.66
CA PHE A 189 -5.46 5.70 4.05
C PHE A 189 -5.64 4.46 4.93
N LEU A 190 -4.75 4.26 5.89
CA LEU A 190 -4.83 3.20 6.89
C LEU A 190 -5.08 3.84 8.26
N VAL A 191 -6.15 3.42 8.92
CA VAL A 191 -6.44 3.74 10.32
C VAL A 191 -6.34 2.45 11.12
N GLU A 192 -5.35 2.35 11.99
CA GLU A 192 -5.09 1.23 12.89
C GLU A 192 -5.68 1.52 14.27
N PHE A 193 -6.37 0.54 14.84
CA PHE A 193 -6.96 0.57 16.17
C PHE A 193 -6.23 -0.44 17.03
N LEU A 194 -5.43 0.04 17.99
CA LEU A 194 -4.66 -0.82 18.87
C LEU A 194 -5.56 -1.39 19.99
N SER A 195 -5.21 -2.55 20.54
CA SER A 195 -5.88 -3.13 21.72
C SER A 195 -5.94 -2.18 22.92
N THR A 196 -4.92 -1.32 23.07
CA THR A 196 -4.84 -0.28 24.10
C THR A 196 -5.85 0.87 23.91
N GLY A 197 -6.61 0.86 22.81
CA GLY A 197 -7.56 1.90 22.46
C GLY A 197 -6.93 3.12 21.76
N SER A 198 -5.64 3.07 21.43
CA SER A 198 -5.00 4.09 20.59
C SER A 198 -5.44 3.95 19.12
N ILE A 199 -5.47 5.09 18.40
CA ILE A 199 -5.77 5.13 16.97
C ILE A 199 -4.55 5.73 16.27
N SER A 200 -3.95 4.98 15.35
CA SER A 200 -2.88 5.47 14.46
C SER A 200 -3.41 5.63 13.05
N SER A 201 -3.05 6.71 12.37
CA SER A 201 -3.47 6.97 10.99
C SER A 201 -2.26 7.22 10.11
N THR A 202 -2.20 6.52 8.98
CA THR A 202 -1.17 6.68 7.95
C THR A 202 -1.81 6.88 6.59
N ALA A 203 -1.16 7.68 5.75
CA ALA A 203 -1.59 7.94 4.38
C ALA A 203 -0.44 7.65 3.44
N ARG A 204 -0.72 6.89 2.37
CA ARG A 204 0.25 6.54 1.35
C ARG A 204 -0.28 6.97 -0.02
N PHE A 205 0.49 7.81 -0.72
CA PHE A 205 0.18 8.33 -2.04
C PHE A 205 1.27 7.90 -3.01
N GLU A 206 0.92 7.10 -4.01
CA GLU A 206 1.89 6.51 -4.92
C GLU A 206 1.55 6.86 -6.37
N PRO A 207 2.27 7.81 -6.99
CA PRO A 207 2.09 8.12 -8.38
C PRO A 207 2.67 7.00 -9.25
N LEU A 208 1.86 6.49 -10.17
CA LEU A 208 2.19 5.39 -11.07
C LEU A 208 2.17 5.91 -12.50
N ASN A 209 3.33 5.81 -13.14
CA ASN A 209 3.46 6.05 -14.58
C ASN A 209 3.46 4.73 -15.33
N PHE A 210 2.42 4.48 -16.13
CA PHE A 210 2.36 3.28 -16.96
C PHE A 210 3.06 3.42 -18.32
N TYR A 211 3.48 4.62 -18.70
CA TYR A 211 4.29 4.82 -19.90
C TYR A 211 5.69 4.22 -19.69
N ILE A 212 6.01 3.25 -20.54
CA ILE A 212 7.22 2.42 -20.45
C ILE A 212 8.49 3.24 -20.68
N PHE A 213 8.43 4.15 -21.66
CA PHE A 213 9.48 5.10 -21.98
C PHE A 213 8.84 6.47 -22.12
N THR A 214 9.24 7.42 -21.27
CA THR A 214 8.76 8.81 -21.37
C THR A 214 9.58 9.62 -22.38
N SER A 215 10.80 9.18 -22.68
CA SER A 215 11.72 9.86 -23.61
C SER A 215 12.60 8.86 -24.36
N VAL A 216 13.05 9.26 -25.56
CA VAL A 216 14.03 8.49 -26.36
C VAL A 216 15.34 8.33 -25.59
N LEU A 217 15.75 9.34 -24.83
CA LEU A 217 16.95 9.28 -23.99
C LEU A 217 16.86 8.16 -22.95
N GLN A 218 15.72 8.01 -22.27
CA GLN A 218 15.52 6.92 -21.31
C GLN A 218 15.64 5.55 -21.99
N LEU A 219 15.10 5.40 -23.21
CA LEU A 219 15.22 4.16 -23.98
C LEU A 219 16.68 3.86 -24.34
N VAL A 220 17.42 4.85 -24.85
CA VAL A 220 18.85 4.71 -25.18
C VAL A 220 19.66 4.35 -23.93
N CYS A 221 19.47 5.06 -22.82
CA CYS A 221 20.15 4.74 -21.55
C CYS A 221 19.83 3.34 -21.06
N THR A 222 18.58 2.87 -21.20
CA THR A 222 18.17 1.52 -20.82
C THR A 222 18.88 0.47 -21.68
N ILE A 223 18.95 0.69 -22.99
CA ILE A 223 19.66 -0.21 -23.91
C ILE A 223 21.16 -0.26 -23.57
N CYS A 224 21.81 0.88 -23.38
CA CYS A 224 23.20 0.95 -22.95
C CYS A 224 23.44 0.23 -21.62
N TYR A 225 22.55 0.42 -20.64
CA TYR A 225 22.61 -0.26 -19.35
C TYR A 225 22.55 -1.79 -19.50
N MET A 226 21.67 -2.30 -20.35
CA MET A 226 21.60 -3.74 -20.65
C MET A 226 22.90 -4.28 -21.25
N PHE A 227 23.53 -3.54 -22.17
CA PHE A 227 24.84 -3.92 -22.71
C PHE A 227 25.94 -3.96 -21.64
N PHE A 228 25.98 -2.98 -20.73
CA PHE A 228 26.93 -2.97 -19.62
C PHE A 228 26.76 -4.16 -18.68
N ILE A 229 25.52 -4.55 -18.38
CA ILE A 229 25.26 -5.74 -17.54
C ILE A 229 25.79 -7.00 -18.22
N ILE A 230 25.50 -7.21 -19.50
CA ILE A 230 25.98 -8.38 -20.25
C ILE A 230 27.52 -8.41 -20.27
N TYR A 231 28.14 -7.26 -20.51
CA TYR A 231 29.59 -7.11 -20.48
C TYR A 231 30.18 -7.48 -19.11
N PHE A 232 29.61 -6.97 -18.01
CA PHE A 232 30.07 -7.30 -16.65
C PHE A 232 29.86 -8.79 -16.31
N ILE A 233 28.76 -9.40 -16.75
CA ILE A 233 28.52 -10.83 -16.59
C ILE A 233 29.64 -11.65 -17.27
N ILE A 234 30.01 -11.32 -18.52
CA ILE A 234 31.07 -12.04 -19.24
C ILE A 234 32.41 -11.92 -18.52
N ILE A 235 32.74 -10.74 -18.00
CA ILE A 235 33.98 -10.51 -17.24
C ILE A 235 33.99 -11.32 -15.95
N GLU A 236 32.91 -11.25 -15.17
CA GLU A 236 32.84 -11.95 -13.88
C GLU A 236 32.84 -13.46 -14.06
N ILE A 237 32.22 -14.00 -15.12
CA ILE A 237 32.30 -15.42 -15.45
C ILE A 237 33.76 -15.84 -15.75
N ARG A 238 34.50 -15.05 -16.54
CA ARG A 238 35.93 -15.34 -16.82
C ARG A 238 36.77 -15.31 -15.54
N LEU A 239 36.59 -14.29 -14.71
CA LEU A 239 37.27 -14.16 -13.42
C LEU A 239 36.95 -15.32 -12.47
N LEU A 240 35.69 -15.79 -12.45
CA LEU A 240 35.27 -16.94 -11.67
C LEU A 240 36.02 -18.22 -12.10
N PHE A 241 36.16 -18.46 -13.41
CA PHE A 241 36.87 -19.63 -13.92
C PHE A 241 38.37 -19.59 -13.62
N GLU A 242 39.00 -18.41 -13.64
CA GLU A 242 40.42 -18.25 -13.32
C GLU A 242 40.71 -18.39 -11.81
N LEU A 243 39.91 -17.72 -10.96
CA LEU A 243 40.18 -17.61 -9.51
C LEU A 243 39.50 -18.71 -8.66
N LYS A 244 38.50 -19.41 -9.21
CA LYS A 244 37.74 -20.50 -8.56
C LYS A 244 37.28 -20.10 -7.15
N LEU A 245 37.72 -20.82 -6.10
CA LEU A 245 37.31 -20.57 -4.71
C LEU A 245 37.92 -19.29 -4.12
N LYS A 246 39.07 -18.83 -4.62
CA LYS A 246 39.69 -17.58 -4.13
C LYS A 246 38.82 -16.37 -4.49
N TYR A 247 38.00 -16.47 -5.52
CA TYR A 247 37.05 -15.44 -5.94
C TYR A 247 36.09 -15.04 -4.81
N PHE A 248 35.51 -16.01 -4.10
CA PHE A 248 34.54 -15.75 -3.03
C PHE A 248 35.18 -15.13 -1.78
N HIS A 249 36.50 -15.18 -1.64
CA HIS A 249 37.22 -14.51 -0.54
C HIS A 249 37.59 -13.07 -0.86
N GLN A 250 37.45 -12.63 -2.11
CA GLN A 250 37.83 -11.28 -2.52
C GLN A 250 36.65 -10.31 -2.35
N PHE A 251 36.82 -9.30 -1.51
CA PHE A 251 35.80 -8.27 -1.25
C PHE A 251 35.33 -7.54 -2.53
N ARG A 252 36.24 -7.34 -3.49
CA ARG A 252 35.91 -6.72 -4.79
C ARG A 252 34.88 -7.54 -5.57
N SER A 253 35.06 -8.86 -5.61
CA SER A 253 34.16 -9.78 -6.31
C SER A 253 32.74 -9.73 -5.75
N PHE A 254 32.60 -9.56 -4.42
CA PHE A 254 31.29 -9.41 -3.79
C PHE A 254 30.54 -8.16 -4.27
N ILE A 255 31.24 -7.04 -4.46
CA ILE A 255 30.62 -5.80 -4.97
C ILE A 255 30.12 -5.99 -6.40
N GLU A 256 30.92 -6.60 -7.27
CA GLU A 256 30.55 -6.84 -8.68
C GLU A 256 29.38 -7.83 -8.79
N LEU A 257 29.41 -8.93 -8.01
CA LEU A 257 28.29 -9.85 -7.90
C LEU A 257 27.02 -9.16 -7.40
N GLY A 258 27.14 -8.29 -6.40
CA GLY A 258 26.01 -7.50 -5.88
C GLY A 258 25.35 -6.65 -6.97
N ILE A 259 26.15 -5.94 -7.78
CA ILE A 259 25.63 -5.15 -8.90
C ILE A 259 24.92 -6.03 -9.93
N ILE A 260 25.50 -7.18 -10.29
CA ILE A 260 24.92 -8.10 -11.27
C ILE A 260 23.60 -8.69 -10.74
N ILE A 261 23.58 -9.21 -9.51
CA ILE A 261 22.41 -9.82 -8.90
C ILE A 261 21.27 -8.80 -8.78
N CYS A 262 21.54 -7.60 -8.27
CA CYS A 262 20.52 -6.55 -8.17
C CYS A 262 20.01 -6.10 -9.54
N SER A 263 20.89 -6.06 -10.56
CA SER A 263 20.51 -5.72 -11.94
C SER A 263 19.62 -6.77 -12.58
N LEU A 264 19.95 -8.06 -12.41
CA LEU A 264 19.13 -9.16 -12.90
C LEU A 264 17.77 -9.21 -12.19
N GLY A 265 17.75 -9.09 -10.86
CA GLY A 265 16.50 -9.01 -10.09
C GLY A 265 15.63 -7.82 -10.52
N ARG A 266 16.23 -6.67 -10.83
CA ARG A 266 15.50 -5.53 -11.39
C ARG A 266 14.85 -5.84 -12.74
N ILE A 267 15.54 -6.57 -13.63
CA ILE A 267 14.98 -6.98 -14.94
C ILE A 267 13.80 -7.93 -14.74
N GLU A 268 13.92 -8.93 -13.85
CA GLU A 268 12.86 -9.88 -13.54
C GLU A 268 11.60 -9.17 -13.01
N VAL A 269 11.76 -8.30 -12.01
CA VAL A 269 10.64 -7.51 -11.45
C VAL A 269 10.05 -6.55 -12.49
N TYR A 270 10.86 -6.02 -13.41
CA TYR A 270 10.37 -5.17 -14.49
C TYR A 270 9.49 -5.94 -15.48
N ILE A 271 9.87 -7.18 -15.81
CA ILE A 271 9.04 -8.07 -16.63
C ILE A 271 7.71 -8.36 -15.92
N TRP A 272 7.75 -8.63 -14.61
CA TRP A 272 6.54 -8.84 -13.80
C TRP A 272 5.63 -7.61 -13.81
N ARG A 273 6.19 -6.40 -13.61
CA ARG A 273 5.46 -5.13 -13.72
C ARG A 273 4.76 -4.97 -15.06
N PHE A 274 5.44 -5.34 -16.15
CA PHE A 274 4.89 -5.26 -17.50
C PHE A 274 3.74 -6.24 -17.73
N GLN A 275 3.79 -7.43 -17.15
CA GLN A 275 2.68 -8.40 -17.18
C GLN A 275 1.46 -7.86 -16.43
N GLU A 276 1.64 -7.31 -15.23
CA GLU A 276 0.55 -6.70 -14.46
C GLU A 276 -0.08 -5.51 -15.18
N PHE A 277 0.74 -4.66 -15.81
CA PHE A 277 0.23 -3.57 -16.62
C PHE A 277 -0.66 -4.07 -17.78
N LYS A 278 -0.26 -5.15 -18.46
CA LYS A 278 -1.10 -5.76 -19.51
C LYS A 278 -2.42 -6.29 -18.96
N ARG A 279 -2.40 -6.92 -17.78
CA ARG A 279 -3.62 -7.39 -17.10
C ARG A 279 -4.58 -6.22 -16.82
N ILE A 280 -4.07 -5.17 -16.19
CA ILE A 280 -4.85 -3.96 -15.85
C ILE A 280 -5.37 -3.27 -17.12
N SER A 281 -4.55 -3.14 -18.16
CA SER A 281 -4.96 -2.52 -19.41
C SER A 281 -6.07 -3.29 -20.13
N ARG A 282 -6.07 -4.64 -20.07
CA ARG A 282 -7.16 -5.47 -20.60
C ARG A 282 -8.45 -5.27 -19.79
N LEU A 283 -8.35 -5.36 -18.45
CA LEU A 283 -9.50 -5.14 -17.55
C LEU A 283 -10.13 -3.76 -17.76
N PHE A 284 -9.30 -2.72 -17.92
CA PHE A 284 -9.77 -1.37 -18.18
C PHE A 284 -10.51 -1.26 -19.52
N LYS A 285 -10.03 -1.94 -20.57
CA LYS A 285 -10.69 -1.98 -21.89
C LYS A 285 -12.01 -2.74 -21.86
N GLU A 286 -12.06 -3.89 -21.18
CA GLU A 286 -13.27 -4.73 -21.09
C GLU A 286 -14.38 -4.05 -20.29
N THR A 287 -14.03 -3.33 -19.23
CA THR A 287 -14.98 -2.68 -18.32
C THR A 287 -15.29 -1.23 -18.68
N ASN A 288 -14.73 -0.72 -19.78
CA ASN A 288 -14.78 0.70 -20.18
C ASN A 288 -14.37 1.67 -19.04
N GLY A 289 -13.53 1.20 -18.11
CA GLY A 289 -13.05 1.98 -16.95
C GLY A 289 -14.10 2.24 -15.86
N TYR A 290 -15.24 1.54 -15.87
CA TYR A 290 -16.27 1.68 -14.84
C TYR A 290 -16.09 0.74 -13.65
N ASP A 291 -15.24 -0.28 -13.76
CA ASP A 291 -14.97 -1.24 -12.69
C ASP A 291 -13.83 -0.75 -11.77
N TYR A 292 -13.79 -1.28 -10.55
CA TYR A 292 -12.74 -0.97 -9.59
C TYR A 292 -11.46 -1.71 -9.93
N ILE A 293 -10.38 -0.95 -10.08
CA ILE A 293 -9.05 -1.49 -10.34
C ILE A 293 -8.18 -1.23 -9.12
N ASN A 294 -7.73 -2.33 -8.50
CA ASN A 294 -6.77 -2.27 -7.42
C ASN A 294 -5.35 -2.13 -7.97
N LEU A 295 -4.66 -1.04 -7.64
CA LEU A 295 -3.28 -0.79 -8.04
C LEU A 295 -2.24 -1.15 -6.95
N GLN A 296 -2.68 -1.71 -5.82
CA GLN A 296 -1.81 -2.05 -4.69
C GLN A 296 -0.64 -2.97 -5.10
N LEU A 297 -0.89 -3.98 -5.94
CA LEU A 297 0.17 -4.87 -6.41
C LEU A 297 1.23 -4.14 -7.25
N VAL A 298 0.79 -3.22 -8.12
CA VAL A 298 1.71 -2.42 -8.96
C VAL A 298 2.60 -1.53 -8.10
N VAL A 299 2.05 -0.96 -7.03
CA VAL A 299 2.82 -0.18 -6.06
C VAL A 299 3.91 -1.04 -5.43
N TYR A 300 3.60 -2.24 -4.94
CA TYR A 300 4.60 -3.12 -4.35
C TYR A 300 5.69 -3.55 -5.34
N VAL A 301 5.32 -3.83 -6.59
CA VAL A 301 6.29 -4.12 -7.65
C VAL A 301 7.20 -2.90 -7.91
N ASN A 302 6.66 -1.68 -7.84
CA ASN A 302 7.44 -0.45 -7.95
C ASN A 302 8.39 -0.23 -6.76
N ASP A 303 7.96 -0.55 -5.54
CA ASP A 303 8.81 -0.54 -4.34
C ASP A 303 10.00 -1.48 -4.52
N LEU A 304 9.75 -2.72 -4.97
CA LEU A 304 10.80 -3.69 -5.26
C LEU A 304 11.81 -3.19 -6.31
N LEU A 305 11.33 -2.59 -7.40
CA LEU A 305 12.22 -1.97 -8.41
C LEU A 305 13.08 -0.85 -7.81
N THR A 306 12.52 -0.08 -6.88
CA THR A 306 13.20 1.01 -6.18
C THR A 306 14.24 0.46 -5.19
N PHE A 307 13.93 -0.62 -4.47
CA PHE A 307 14.89 -1.30 -3.60
C PHE A 307 16.07 -1.85 -4.39
N PHE A 308 15.83 -2.56 -5.50
CA PHE A 308 16.91 -3.06 -6.35
C PHE A 308 17.77 -1.92 -6.93
N LEU A 309 17.15 -0.81 -7.32
CA LEU A 309 17.88 0.39 -7.76
C LEU A 309 18.75 0.96 -6.63
N GLY A 310 18.21 1.06 -5.42
CA GLY A 310 18.94 1.52 -4.24
C GLY A 310 20.16 0.65 -3.94
N TYR A 311 20.03 -0.68 -4.01
CA TYR A 311 21.16 -1.59 -3.84
C TYR A 311 22.18 -1.48 -4.99
N CYS A 312 21.75 -1.34 -6.25
CA CYS A 312 22.65 -1.06 -7.36
C CYS A 312 23.46 0.22 -7.14
N CYS A 313 22.80 1.29 -6.71
CA CYS A 313 23.47 2.56 -6.37
C CYS A 313 24.44 2.38 -5.21
N PHE A 314 24.05 1.67 -4.15
CA PHE A 314 24.90 1.38 -2.99
C PHE A 314 26.20 0.66 -3.40
N PHE A 315 26.10 -0.47 -4.12
CA PHE A 315 27.28 -1.19 -4.59
C PHE A 315 28.08 -0.37 -5.61
N GLY A 316 27.40 0.38 -6.49
CA GLY A 316 28.03 1.31 -7.43
C GLY A 316 28.86 2.39 -6.74
N THR A 317 28.36 2.96 -5.63
CA THR A 317 29.09 3.93 -4.82
C THR A 317 30.32 3.29 -4.16
N ILE A 318 30.22 2.08 -3.62
CA ILE A 318 31.38 1.38 -3.05
C ILE A 318 32.43 1.10 -4.14
N LYS A 319 32.00 0.65 -5.33
CA LYS A 319 32.88 0.45 -6.49
C LYS A 319 33.59 1.74 -6.89
N PHE A 320 32.85 2.86 -6.93
CA PHE A 320 33.41 4.18 -7.21
C PHE A 320 34.47 4.58 -6.17
N VAL A 321 34.18 4.44 -4.88
CA VAL A 321 35.14 4.71 -3.79
C VAL A 321 36.40 3.86 -3.93
N TYR A 322 36.26 2.58 -4.31
CA TYR A 322 37.41 1.70 -4.53
C TYR A 322 38.30 2.19 -5.68
N LEU A 323 37.73 2.75 -6.75
CA LEU A 323 38.49 3.34 -7.84
C LEU A 323 39.29 4.57 -7.39
N PHE A 324 38.84 5.34 -6.39
CA PHE A 324 39.61 6.48 -5.87
C PHE A 324 40.85 6.11 -5.06
N ARG A 325 41.06 4.82 -4.76
CA ARG A 325 42.27 4.36 -4.07
C ARG A 325 43.56 4.68 -4.84
N PHE A 326 43.49 5.01 -6.14
CA PHE A 326 44.65 5.52 -6.87
C PHE A 326 45.18 6.85 -6.32
N ASN A 327 44.37 7.62 -5.61
CA ASN A 327 44.86 8.80 -4.89
C ASN A 327 45.58 8.37 -3.60
N GLN A 328 46.85 8.77 -3.49
CA GLN A 328 47.73 8.40 -2.37
C GLN A 328 47.13 8.75 -1.00
N ARG A 329 46.41 9.88 -0.88
CA ARG A 329 45.76 10.28 0.38
C ARG A 329 44.61 9.34 0.77
N ILE A 330 43.83 8.91 -0.21
CA ILE A 330 42.68 8.02 0.00
C ILE A 330 43.16 6.58 0.28
N SER A 331 44.25 6.16 -0.36
CA SER A 331 44.87 4.85 -0.07
C SER A 331 45.40 4.77 1.37
N LEU A 332 46.07 5.82 1.85
CA LEU A 332 46.55 5.90 3.25
C LEU A 332 45.37 5.74 4.25
N PHE A 333 44.29 6.50 4.03
CA PHE A 333 43.09 6.41 4.86
C PHE A 333 42.42 5.02 4.84
N THR A 334 42.40 4.36 3.68
CA THR A 334 41.81 3.02 3.55
C THR A 334 42.64 1.96 4.28
N GLU A 335 43.97 2.08 4.27
CA GLU A 335 44.85 1.17 5.02
C GLU A 335 44.73 1.40 6.54
N THR A 336 44.70 2.64 7.03
CA THR A 336 44.51 2.91 8.47
C THR A 336 43.18 2.36 8.97
N LEU A 337 42.10 2.54 8.20
CA LEU A 337 40.79 1.96 8.50
C LEU A 337 40.83 0.42 8.54
N ARG A 338 41.58 -0.22 7.62
CA ARG A 338 41.70 -1.68 7.58
C ARG A 338 42.46 -2.22 8.79
N TYR A 339 43.49 -1.52 9.26
CA TYR A 339 44.19 -1.86 10.51
C TYR A 339 43.27 -1.70 11.73
N ALA A 340 42.57 -0.56 11.84
CA ALA A 340 41.63 -0.31 12.94
C ALA A 340 40.44 -1.28 12.95
N ARG A 341 40.02 -1.80 11.79
CA ARG A 341 38.93 -2.80 11.69
C ARG A 341 39.16 -4.02 12.57
N LYS A 342 40.41 -4.46 12.76
CA LYS A 342 40.73 -5.63 13.60
C LYS A 342 40.46 -5.40 15.09
N GLU A 343 40.42 -4.15 15.53
CA GLU A 343 40.13 -3.78 16.92
C GLU A 343 38.66 -3.39 17.13
N LEU A 344 37.95 -3.00 16.05
CA LEU A 344 36.54 -2.58 16.09
C LEU A 344 35.55 -3.74 15.93
N ILE A 345 35.98 -4.86 15.34
CA ILE A 345 35.21 -6.11 15.20
C ILE A 345 35.78 -7.10 16.21
#